data_AF-A0A8G2C8J5-F1
#
_entry.id   AF-A0A8G2C8J5-F1
#
_cell.length_a   1.000
_cell.length_b   1.000
_cell.length_c   1.000
_cell.angle_alpha   90.00
_cell.angle_beta   90.00
_cell.angle_gamma   90.00
#
_symmetry.space_group_name_H-M   'P 1'
#
loop_
_entity.id
_entity.type
_entity.pdbx_description
1 polymer ?
#
loop_
_entity_poly.entity_id
_entity_poly.type
_entity_poly.pdbx_seq_one_letter_code
_entity_poly.pdbx_strand_id
1 'polypeptide(L)'
;MTHSTILMVKYDPENAQAWAIIMNRIRQEYAEGNTQLSIAQKLGVTKVAVSRWLSEDRGGERTTFGDMLRYAKALGIPYNELIDMPCQANQLETTNFDKALATILTQAVADADLTAAELARQTGLPESQLTDILTGNIPATGAALHKICTVVEVGASILLRKADKLMQKGLK
;
A
#
# COMPACT_ATOMS: atom_id res chain seq x y z
N MET A 1 -25.47 -38.31 -16.98
CA MET A 1 -25.26 -36.88 -17.22
C MET A 1 -24.75 -36.27 -15.92
N THR A 2 -23.45 -36.04 -15.80
CA THR A 2 -22.82 -35.47 -14.60
C THR A 2 -22.72 -33.95 -14.79
N HIS A 3 -23.56 -33.21 -14.07
CA HIS A 3 -23.43 -31.76 -13.97
C HIS A 3 -22.18 -31.42 -13.16
N SER A 4 -21.09 -31.08 -13.85
CA SER A 4 -19.97 -30.36 -13.26
C SER A 4 -20.39 -28.91 -13.04
N THR A 5 -20.79 -28.58 -11.82
CA THR A 5 -20.95 -27.20 -11.39
C THR A 5 -19.55 -26.58 -11.30
N ILE A 6 -19.19 -25.80 -12.31
CA ILE A 6 -17.99 -24.95 -12.29
C ILE A 6 -18.24 -23.88 -11.23
N LEU A 7 -17.71 -24.08 -10.02
CA LEU A 7 -17.55 -22.99 -9.06
C LEU A 7 -16.61 -21.97 -9.71
N MET A 8 -17.13 -20.81 -10.12
CA MET A 8 -16.29 -19.66 -10.46
C MET A 8 -15.42 -19.37 -9.25
N VAL A 9 -14.14 -19.75 -9.34
CA VAL A 9 -13.13 -19.39 -8.34
C VAL A 9 -13.08 -17.87 -8.35
N LYS A 10 -13.63 -17.26 -7.29
CA LYS A 10 -13.56 -15.83 -7.04
C LYS A 10 -12.09 -15.45 -7.12
N TYR A 11 -11.74 -14.53 -8.02
CA TYR A 11 -10.37 -14.02 -8.12
C TYR A 11 -9.94 -13.54 -6.73
N ASP A 12 -8.99 -14.24 -6.14
CA ASP A 12 -8.44 -13.95 -4.84
C ASP A 12 -7.10 -13.23 -5.03
N PRO A 13 -7.06 -11.89 -4.85
CA PRO A 13 -5.85 -11.11 -5.06
C PRO A 13 -4.71 -11.56 -4.15
N GLU A 14 -5.01 -12.08 -2.95
CA GLU A 14 -4.01 -12.59 -2.01
C GLU A 14 -3.34 -13.86 -2.55
N ASN A 15 -4.14 -14.76 -3.12
CA ASN A 15 -3.66 -15.98 -3.74
C ASN A 15 -2.81 -15.69 -5.00
N ALA A 16 -3.20 -14.68 -5.78
CA ALA A 16 -2.43 -14.25 -6.96
C ALA A 16 -1.06 -13.67 -6.57
N GLN A 17 -1.00 -12.89 -5.50
CA GLN A 17 0.25 -12.32 -4.99
C GLN A 17 1.19 -13.40 -4.42
N ALA A 18 0.69 -14.26 -3.54
CA ALA A 18 1.48 -15.35 -2.97
C ALA A 18 2.08 -16.22 -4.10
N TRP A 19 1.31 -16.49 -5.15
CA TRP A 19 1.79 -17.18 -6.33
C TRP A 19 2.90 -16.42 -7.07
N ALA A 20 2.77 -15.10 -7.26
CA ALA A 20 3.77 -14.29 -7.92
C ALA A 20 5.13 -14.33 -7.20
N ILE A 21 5.13 -14.29 -5.87
CA ILE A 21 6.34 -14.38 -5.04
C ILE A 21 6.99 -15.76 -5.18
N ILE A 22 6.19 -16.82 -5.10
CA ILE A 22 6.65 -18.20 -5.31
C ILE A 22 7.27 -18.35 -6.71
N MET A 23 6.61 -17.82 -7.74
CA MET A 23 7.11 -17.87 -9.11
C MET A 23 8.41 -17.11 -9.29
N ASN A 24 8.56 -15.94 -8.67
CA ASN A 24 9.81 -15.19 -8.71
C ASN A 24 10.96 -15.99 -8.08
N ARG A 25 10.73 -16.66 -6.96
CA ARG A 25 11.76 -17.49 -6.33
C ARG A 25 12.09 -18.75 -7.15
N ILE A 26 11.08 -19.38 -7.78
CA ILE A 26 11.30 -20.50 -8.72
C ILE A 26 12.17 -20.06 -9.91
N ARG A 27 11.93 -18.86 -10.46
CA ARG A 27 12.74 -18.29 -11.55
C ARG A 27 14.17 -17.99 -11.11
N GLN A 28 14.36 -17.49 -9.88
CA GLN A 28 15.69 -17.27 -9.32
C GLN A 28 16.46 -18.59 -9.19
N GLU A 29 15.86 -19.63 -8.60
CA GLU A 29 16.52 -20.93 -8.47
C GLU A 29 16.90 -21.52 -9.84
N TYR A 30 16.04 -21.33 -10.86
CA TYR A 30 16.35 -21.73 -12.23
C TYR A 30 17.51 -20.92 -12.83
N ALA A 31 17.53 -19.60 -12.60
CA ALA A 31 18.62 -18.72 -13.04
C ALA A 31 19.95 -18.99 -12.32
N GLU A 32 19.91 -19.46 -11.06
CA GLU A 32 21.04 -19.95 -10.29
C GLU A 32 21.58 -21.30 -10.80
N GLY A 33 20.96 -21.88 -11.84
CA GLY A 33 21.41 -23.11 -12.51
C GLY A 33 20.71 -24.38 -12.03
N ASN A 34 19.71 -24.28 -11.14
CA ASN A 34 18.94 -25.46 -10.74
C ASN A 34 18.06 -25.95 -11.88
N THR A 35 18.04 -27.27 -12.08
CA THR A 35 17.19 -27.87 -13.12
C THR A 35 15.72 -27.88 -12.69
N GLN A 36 14.81 -27.85 -13.68
CA GLN A 36 13.37 -28.02 -13.42
C GLN A 36 13.05 -29.29 -12.61
N LEU A 37 13.85 -30.35 -12.77
CA LEU A 37 13.69 -31.59 -12.02
C LEU A 37 14.08 -31.42 -10.54
N SER A 38 15.19 -30.73 -10.26
CA SER A 38 15.63 -30.41 -8.90
C SER A 38 14.59 -29.55 -8.18
N ILE A 39 14.09 -28.50 -8.84
CA ILE A 39 13.04 -27.63 -8.31
C ILE A 39 11.76 -28.42 -8.04
N ALA A 40 11.35 -29.29 -8.97
CA ALA A 40 10.17 -30.13 -8.81
C ALA A 40 10.28 -31.08 -7.61
N GLN A 41 11.45 -31.70 -7.42
CA GLN A 41 11.73 -32.56 -6.26
C GLN A 41 11.67 -31.78 -4.95
N LYS A 42 12.27 -30.58 -4.91
CA LYS A 42 12.24 -29.68 -3.75
C LYS A 42 10.82 -29.29 -3.35
N LEU A 43 9.95 -29.04 -4.35
CA LEU A 43 8.55 -28.63 -4.15
C LEU A 43 7.57 -29.79 -3.96
N GLY A 44 8.00 -31.03 -4.21
CA GLY A 44 7.11 -32.21 -4.18
C GLY A 44 6.11 -32.25 -5.33
N VAL A 45 6.48 -31.72 -6.51
CA VAL A 45 5.64 -31.68 -7.71
C VAL A 45 6.33 -32.36 -8.89
N THR A 46 5.63 -32.48 -10.03
CA THR A 46 6.21 -33.06 -11.25
C THR A 46 7.05 -32.03 -12.01
N LYS A 47 8.08 -32.49 -12.74
CA LYS A 47 8.86 -31.63 -13.66
C LYS A 47 7.95 -30.91 -14.67
N VAL A 48 6.90 -31.59 -15.14
CA VAL A 48 5.93 -31.03 -16.10
C VAL A 48 5.18 -29.84 -15.49
N ALA A 49 4.84 -29.89 -14.20
CA ALA A 49 4.22 -28.75 -13.51
C ALA A 49 5.15 -27.53 -13.51
N VAL A 50 6.41 -27.70 -13.09
CA VAL A 50 7.40 -26.62 -13.08
C VAL A 50 7.66 -26.07 -14.48
N SER A 51 7.77 -26.94 -15.49
CA SER A 51 7.92 -26.50 -16.88
C SER A 51 6.72 -25.68 -17.35
N ARG A 52 5.49 -26.08 -17.02
CA ARG A 52 4.29 -25.31 -17.37
C ARG A 52 4.27 -23.95 -16.68
N TRP A 53 4.61 -23.89 -15.40
CA TRP A 53 4.65 -22.65 -14.64
C TRP A 53 5.65 -21.64 -15.23
N LEU A 54 6.84 -22.11 -15.62
CA LEU A 54 7.87 -21.26 -16.22
C LEU A 54 7.51 -20.80 -17.64
N SER A 55 6.81 -21.62 -18.43
CA SER A 55 6.45 -21.30 -19.81
C SER A 55 5.20 -20.45 -19.97
N GLU A 56 4.17 -20.71 -19.17
CA GLU A 56 2.84 -20.11 -19.36
C GLU A 56 2.53 -19.00 -18.33
N ASP A 57 3.39 -18.81 -17.32
CA ASP A 57 3.13 -17.95 -16.15
C ASP A 57 1.76 -18.22 -15.49
N ARG A 58 1.31 -19.48 -15.59
CA ARG A 58 0.00 -19.95 -15.13
C ARG A 58 0.19 -21.07 -14.13
N GLY A 59 -0.55 -21.02 -13.02
CA GLY A 59 -0.51 -22.07 -11.99
C GLY A 59 -1.20 -21.68 -10.69
N GLY A 60 -1.20 -20.40 -10.33
CA GLY A 60 -1.77 -19.89 -9.08
C GLY A 60 -3.27 -20.13 -8.94
N GLU A 61 -4.03 -19.97 -10.02
CA GLU A 61 -5.50 -20.11 -10.04
C GLU A 61 -6.01 -21.50 -9.62
N ARG A 62 -5.18 -22.53 -9.81
CA ARG A 62 -5.52 -23.94 -9.49
C ARG A 62 -4.74 -24.47 -8.29
N THR A 63 -3.85 -23.66 -7.72
CA THR A 63 -3.04 -24.01 -6.56
C THR A 63 -3.76 -23.50 -5.33
N THR A 64 -3.97 -24.39 -4.36
CA THR A 64 -4.59 -23.98 -3.09
C THR A 64 -3.60 -23.14 -2.28
N PHE A 65 -4.09 -22.22 -1.45
CA PHE A 65 -3.22 -21.45 -0.57
C PHE A 65 -2.37 -22.36 0.35
N GLY A 66 -2.94 -23.50 0.80
CA GLY A 66 -2.20 -24.52 1.55
C GLY A 66 -0.99 -25.11 0.79
N ASP A 67 -1.14 -25.35 -0.52
CA ASP A 67 -0.03 -25.76 -1.37
C ASP A 67 1.01 -24.64 -1.53
N MET A 68 0.57 -23.39 -1.65
CA MET A 68 1.46 -22.23 -1.71
C MET A 68 2.32 -22.09 -0.45
N LEU A 69 1.73 -22.28 0.74
CA LEU A 69 2.48 -22.29 2.01
C LEU A 69 3.53 -23.41 2.05
N ARG A 70 3.23 -24.58 1.49
CA ARG A 70 4.18 -25.69 1.39
C ARG A 70 5.33 -25.33 0.43
N TYR A 71 5.04 -24.75 -0.73
CA TYR A 71 6.05 -24.35 -1.70
C TYR A 71 6.94 -23.24 -1.14
N ALA A 72 6.36 -22.24 -0.47
CA ALA A 72 7.10 -21.18 0.18
C ALA A 72 8.09 -21.72 1.23
N LYS A 73 7.63 -22.64 2.08
CA LYS A 73 8.50 -23.32 3.05
C LYS A 73 9.65 -24.06 2.35
N ALA A 74 9.39 -24.76 1.25
CA ALA A 74 10.41 -25.49 0.51
C ALA A 74 11.43 -24.56 -0.17
N LEU A 75 11.00 -23.37 -0.59
CA LEU A 75 11.84 -22.35 -1.25
C LEU A 75 12.54 -21.40 -0.26
N GLY A 76 12.27 -21.53 1.04
CA GLY A 76 12.80 -20.65 2.08
C GLY A 76 12.18 -19.24 2.10
N ILE A 77 11.00 -19.08 1.51
CA ILE A 77 10.27 -17.81 1.52
C ILE A 77 9.61 -17.66 2.90
N PRO A 78 9.91 -16.59 3.67
CA PRO A 78 9.29 -16.39 4.96
C PRO A 78 7.80 -16.01 4.80
N TYR A 79 6.96 -16.44 5.75
CA TYR A 79 5.50 -16.30 5.63
C TYR A 79 5.02 -14.86 5.53
N ASN A 80 5.74 -13.91 6.15
CA ASN A 80 5.42 -12.50 6.03
C ASN A 80 5.54 -12.02 4.58
N GLU A 81 6.48 -12.51 3.77
CA GLU A 81 6.55 -12.10 2.36
C GLU A 81 5.32 -12.55 1.56
N LEU A 82 4.71 -13.69 1.89
CA LEU A 82 3.52 -14.18 1.19
C LEU A 82 2.25 -13.38 1.51
N ILE A 83 2.19 -12.83 2.73
CA ILE A 83 0.99 -12.18 3.31
C ILE A 83 1.17 -10.66 3.37
N ASP A 84 2.40 -10.15 3.29
CA ASP A 84 2.71 -8.75 3.05
C ASP A 84 2.25 -8.43 1.64
N MET A 85 0.93 -8.28 1.47
CA MET A 85 0.44 -7.08 0.84
C MET A 85 1.35 -5.97 1.39
N PRO A 86 2.06 -5.18 0.56
CA PRO A 86 2.22 -3.82 1.01
C PRO A 86 0.82 -3.45 1.45
N CYS A 87 0.64 -3.08 2.71
CA CYS A 87 -0.31 -2.00 2.92
C CYS A 87 0.13 -1.01 1.84
N GLN A 88 -0.60 -0.99 0.72
CA GLN A 88 -1.05 0.27 0.21
C GLN A 88 -1.66 0.85 1.48
N ALA A 89 -0.81 1.53 2.27
CA ALA A 89 -1.24 2.62 3.08
C ALA A 89 -2.06 3.35 2.05
N ASN A 90 -3.38 3.16 2.10
CA ASN A 90 -4.29 3.81 1.19
C ASN A 90 -3.74 5.22 1.18
N GLN A 91 -3.11 5.62 0.07
CA GLN A 91 -2.63 6.98 -0.05
C GLN A 91 -3.96 7.69 0.01
N LEU A 92 -4.31 8.18 1.20
CA LEU A 92 -5.64 8.66 1.49
C LEU A 92 -5.87 9.70 0.40
N GLU A 93 -6.74 9.38 -0.55
CA GLU A 93 -6.82 10.18 -1.76
C GLU A 93 -7.15 11.59 -1.30
N THR A 94 -6.23 12.51 -1.57
CA THR A 94 -6.36 13.88 -1.11
C THR A 94 -7.64 14.45 -1.69
N THR A 95 -8.61 14.74 -0.85
CA THR A 95 -9.88 15.29 -1.29
C THR A 95 -9.69 16.78 -1.63
N ASN A 96 -10.65 17.35 -2.34
CA ASN A 96 -10.69 18.80 -2.54
C ASN A 96 -10.77 19.57 -1.21
N PHE A 97 -11.33 18.95 -0.16
CA PHE A 97 -11.36 19.50 1.19
C PHE A 97 -9.96 19.54 1.79
N ASP A 98 -9.17 18.47 1.64
CA ASP A 98 -7.80 18.42 2.17
C ASP A 98 -6.91 19.49 1.53
N LYS A 99 -7.06 19.74 0.22
CA LYS A 99 -6.35 20.83 -0.48
C LYS A 99 -6.79 22.22 0.00
N ALA A 100 -8.09 22.41 0.23
CA ALA A 100 -8.61 23.65 0.78
C ALA A 100 -8.11 23.87 2.23
N LEU A 101 -8.06 22.81 3.03
CA LEU A 101 -7.54 22.83 4.39
C LEU A 101 -6.03 23.14 4.40
N ALA A 102 -5.24 22.51 3.52
CA ALA A 102 -3.82 22.79 3.35
C ALA A 102 -3.55 24.26 3.00
N THR A 103 -4.37 24.84 2.12
CA THR A 103 -4.32 26.27 1.79
C THR A 103 -4.57 27.16 3.01
N ILE A 104 -5.61 26.84 3.80
CA ILE A 104 -5.96 27.59 5.02
C ILE A 104 -4.89 27.43 6.09
N LEU A 105 -4.31 26.23 6.24
CA LEU A 105 -3.23 25.97 7.18
C LEU A 105 -1.99 26.78 6.81
N THR A 106 -1.62 26.80 5.53
CA THR A 106 -0.50 27.62 5.04
C THR A 106 -0.71 29.09 5.32
N GLN A 107 -1.92 29.61 5.10
CA GLN A 107 -2.27 30.99 5.46
C GLN A 107 -2.17 31.23 6.97
N ALA A 108 -2.69 30.33 7.79
CA ALA A 108 -2.63 30.47 9.25
C ALA A 108 -1.18 30.42 9.79
N VAL A 109 -0.32 29.60 9.19
CA VAL A 109 1.11 29.53 9.52
C VAL A 109 1.83 30.83 9.12
N ALA A 110 1.50 31.38 7.95
CA ALA A 110 2.05 32.66 7.50
C ALA A 110 1.56 33.84 8.37
N ASP A 111 0.28 33.85 8.75
CA ASP A 111 -0.30 34.87 9.64
C ASP A 111 0.34 34.85 11.04
N ALA A 112 0.82 33.67 11.48
CA ALA A 112 1.55 33.49 12.73
C ALA A 112 3.06 33.80 12.62
N ASP A 113 3.54 34.23 11.44
CA ASP A 113 4.95 34.49 11.14
C ASP A 113 5.90 33.31 11.46
N LEU A 114 5.40 32.09 11.22
CA LEU A 114 6.14 30.86 11.49
C LEU A 114 6.75 30.29 10.21
N THR A 115 8.03 29.89 10.30
CA THR A 115 8.70 29.13 9.24
C THR A 115 8.39 27.65 9.35
N ALA A 116 8.54 26.90 8.23
CA ALA A 116 8.36 25.44 8.23
C ALA A 116 9.29 24.74 9.23
N ALA A 117 10.54 25.21 9.36
CA ALA A 117 11.51 24.69 10.32
C ALA A 117 11.08 24.94 11.78
N GLU A 118 10.54 26.12 12.07
CA GLU A 118 10.04 26.46 13.40
C GLU A 118 8.80 25.64 13.76
N LEU A 119 7.90 25.46 12.79
CA LEU A 119 6.71 24.63 12.94
C LEU A 119 7.09 23.15 13.17
N ALA A 120 8.09 22.62 12.47
CA ALA A 120 8.60 21.26 12.68
C ALA A 120 9.16 21.08 14.09
N ARG A 121 9.95 22.05 14.56
CA ARG A 121 10.51 22.05 15.91
C ARG A 121 9.44 22.07 16.99
N GLN A 122 8.41 22.91 16.86
CA GLN A 122 7.38 23.06 17.88
C GLN A 122 6.35 21.92 17.87
N THR A 123 6.01 21.37 16.70
CA THR A 123 5.04 20.26 16.59
C THR A 123 5.69 18.88 16.82
N GLY A 124 7.02 18.79 16.71
CA GLY A 124 7.76 17.54 16.73
C GLY A 124 7.42 16.62 15.55
N LEU A 125 6.90 17.18 14.45
CA LEU A 125 6.62 16.45 13.22
C LEU A 125 7.82 16.59 12.26
N PRO A 126 8.12 15.56 11.45
CA PRO A 126 9.11 15.68 10.38
C PRO A 126 8.77 16.81 9.41
N GLU A 127 9.77 17.57 9.00
CA GLU A 127 9.60 18.70 8.07
C GLU A 127 9.01 18.26 6.71
N SER A 128 9.39 17.07 6.24
CA SER A 128 8.81 16.46 5.04
C SER A 128 7.29 16.23 5.20
N GLN A 129 6.88 15.66 6.32
CA GLN A 129 5.47 15.41 6.62
C GLN A 129 4.68 16.72 6.74
N LEU A 130 5.23 17.75 7.37
CA LEU A 130 4.59 19.06 7.46
C LEU A 130 4.44 19.72 6.10
N THR A 131 5.49 19.65 5.28
CA THR A 131 5.47 20.19 3.92
C THR A 131 4.36 19.52 3.11
N ASP A 132 4.28 18.18 3.15
CA ASP A 132 3.25 17.43 2.43
C ASP A 132 1.82 17.73 2.92
N ILE A 133 1.64 18.03 4.21
CA ILE A 133 0.34 18.47 4.75
C ILE A 133 0.01 19.89 4.27
N LEU A 134 0.97 20.81 4.30
CA LEU A 134 0.75 22.21 3.92
C LEU A 134 0.57 22.40 2.41
N THR A 135 1.17 21.55 1.58
CA THR A 135 0.96 21.52 0.13
C THR A 135 -0.29 20.74 -0.27
N GLY A 136 -0.90 19.99 0.65
CA GLY A 136 -2.07 19.15 0.38
C GLY A 136 -1.74 17.88 -0.43
N ASN A 137 -0.49 17.42 -0.37
CA ASN A 137 -0.03 16.14 -0.91
C ASN A 137 -0.53 14.96 -0.07
N ILE A 138 -0.74 15.19 1.23
CA ILE A 138 -1.34 14.22 2.16
C ILE A 138 -2.38 14.91 3.04
N PRO A 139 -3.46 14.21 3.45
CA PRO A 139 -4.41 14.78 4.38
C PRO A 139 -3.81 14.94 5.78
N ALA A 140 -4.20 16.01 6.47
CA ALA A 140 -3.82 16.24 7.85
C ALA A 140 -4.51 15.21 8.77
N THR A 141 -3.74 14.39 9.47
CA THR A 141 -4.30 13.55 10.54
C THR A 141 -4.83 14.43 11.67
N GLY A 142 -5.81 13.93 12.44
CA GLY A 142 -6.34 14.69 13.59
C GLY A 142 -5.26 15.08 14.61
N ALA A 143 -4.27 14.21 14.83
CA ALA A 143 -3.13 14.51 15.70
C ALA A 143 -2.22 15.61 15.14
N ALA A 144 -1.89 15.55 13.85
CA ALA A 144 -1.09 16.59 13.19
C ALA A 144 -1.83 17.94 13.17
N LEU A 145 -3.12 17.92 12.83
CA LEU A 145 -3.96 19.11 12.83
C LEU A 145 -4.02 19.74 14.23
N HIS A 146 -4.23 18.95 15.29
CA HIS A 146 -4.25 19.46 16.66
C HIS A 146 -2.92 20.15 17.04
N LYS A 147 -1.78 19.52 16.73
CA LYS A 147 -0.46 20.09 17.00
C LYS A 147 -0.24 21.40 16.26
N ILE A 148 -0.57 21.45 14.96
CA ILE A 148 -0.45 22.66 14.16
C ILE A 148 -1.35 23.76 14.73
N CYS A 149 -2.62 23.45 15.02
CA CYS A 149 -3.59 24.38 15.64
C CYS A 149 -3.10 24.97 16.96
N THR A 150 -2.44 24.14 17.77
CA THR A 150 -1.89 24.56 19.06
C THR A 150 -0.76 25.58 18.86
N VAL A 151 0.10 25.34 17.88
CA VAL A 151 1.24 26.21 17.57
C VAL A 151 0.82 27.52 16.89
N VAL A 152 -0.16 27.47 15.97
CA VAL A 152 -0.68 28.69 15.32
C VAL A 152 -1.71 29.42 16.18
N GLU A 153 -2.05 28.90 17.36
CA GLU A 153 -3.07 29.42 18.27
C GLU A 153 -4.47 29.62 17.62
N VAL A 154 -4.80 28.82 16.61
CA VAL A 154 -6.11 28.85 15.93
C VAL A 154 -6.86 27.54 16.17
N GLY A 155 -8.09 27.64 16.65
CA GLY A 155 -8.94 26.46 16.85
C GLY A 155 -9.25 25.72 15.54
N ALA A 156 -9.13 24.39 15.56
CA ALA A 156 -9.36 23.53 14.39
C ALA A 156 -10.73 23.77 13.72
N SER A 157 -11.77 24.05 14.51
CA SER A 157 -13.12 24.34 14.00
C SER A 157 -13.19 25.59 13.11
N ILE A 158 -12.33 26.58 13.35
CA ILE A 158 -12.24 27.80 12.54
C ILE A 158 -11.60 27.45 11.19
N LEU A 159 -10.51 26.68 11.21
CA LEU A 159 -9.78 26.29 10.00
C LEU A 159 -10.64 25.39 9.10
N LEU A 160 -11.30 24.38 9.68
CA LEU A 160 -12.21 23.48 8.95
C LEU A 160 -13.38 24.26 8.30
N ARG A 161 -13.96 25.23 9.02
CA ARG A 161 -15.04 26.08 8.49
C ARG A 161 -14.55 27.00 7.37
N LYS A 162 -13.33 27.52 7.46
CA LYS A 162 -12.72 28.33 6.38
C LYS A 162 -12.46 27.45 5.14
N ALA A 163 -11.98 26.22 5.33
CA ALA A 163 -11.75 25.27 4.24
C ALA A 163 -13.07 24.91 3.51
N ASP A 164 -14.14 24.64 4.24
CA ASP A 164 -15.46 24.39 3.67
C ASP A 164 -15.99 25.59 2.85
N LYS A 165 -15.82 26.81 3.36
CA LYS A 165 -16.16 28.04 2.62
C LYS A 165 -15.35 28.22 1.34
N LEU A 166 -14.07 27.82 1.33
CA LEU A 166 -13.25 27.88 0.12
C LEU A 166 -13.76 26.90 -0.93
N MET A 167 -14.12 25.68 -0.53
CA MET A 167 -14.72 24.71 -1.45
C MET A 167 -16.00 25.22 -2.09
N GLN A 168 -16.88 25.84 -1.29
CA GLN A 168 -18.15 26.39 -1.78
C GLN A 168 -17.97 27.61 -2.71
N LYS A 169 -16.85 28.33 -2.61
CA LYS A 169 -16.54 29.48 -3.49
C LYS A 169 -15.91 29.07 -4.82
N GLY A 170 -15.21 27.93 -4.89
CA GLY A 170 -14.63 27.41 -6.14
C GLY A 170 -15.62 26.67 -7.05
N LEU A 171 -16.86 26.47 -6.60
CA LEU A 171 -17.95 25.80 -7.32
C LEU A 171 -18.92 26.78 -8.00
N LYS A 172 -18.60 28.08 -8.04
CA LYS A 172 -19.38 29.14 -8.68
C LYS A 172 -18.66 29.72 -9.89
#